data_AF-A0A966EH63-F1
#
_entry.id   AF-A0A966EH63-F1
#
_cell.length_a   1.000
_cell.length_b   1.000
_cell.length_c   1.000
_cell.angle_alpha   90.00
_cell.angle_beta   90.00
_cell.angle_gamma   90.00
#
_symmetry.space_group_name_H-M   'P 1'
#
loop_
_entity.id
_entity.type
_entity.pdbx_description
1 polymer ?
#
loop_
_entity_poly.entity_id
_entity_poly.type
_entity_poly.pdbx_seq_one_letter_code
_entity_poly.pdbx_strand_id
1 'polypeptide(L)'
;MMDRYGLRGFPSFLILDAEGAMLFGKEPYWRPDTPENLDYGIAQVEPLLKLKKRVLEHPEDRVAKAHLTLLMGLLDPGQANFNEMEAATQMEGVPAEVIGRWLRKGVSIKFLEVFGPYRMAFSDRKPKEVVLDLRQKAMDRAHQMVVAGERLDVEDINFRAFWVLAFDGAIHAKNVDSAGECLKVYTETFGAQDRFLKEMREKYLKLSEEKEESSKKVPVSGS
;
A
#
# COMPACT_ATOMS: atom_id res chain seq x y z
N MET A 1 -15.99 -5.98 -11.43
CA MET A 1 -16.70 -4.88 -10.71
C MET A 1 -16.48 -4.98 -9.20
N MET A 2 -16.59 -6.17 -8.59
CA MET A 2 -16.27 -6.42 -7.16
C MET A 2 -14.78 -6.24 -6.82
N ASP A 3 -13.87 -6.70 -7.69
CA ASP A 3 -12.40 -6.58 -7.47
C ASP A 3 -11.91 -5.13 -7.32
N ARG A 4 -12.64 -4.16 -7.91
CA ARG A 4 -12.32 -2.72 -7.81
C ARG A 4 -12.44 -2.20 -6.37
N TYR A 5 -13.29 -2.83 -5.56
CA TYR A 5 -13.54 -2.45 -4.17
C TYR A 5 -12.83 -3.38 -3.17
N GLY A 6 -11.91 -4.24 -3.64
CA GLY A 6 -11.19 -5.18 -2.78
C GLY A 6 -12.05 -6.32 -2.23
N LEU A 7 -13.25 -6.49 -2.78
CA LEU A 7 -14.25 -7.47 -2.36
C LEU A 7 -14.00 -8.84 -3.02
N ARG A 8 -13.85 -9.90 -2.20
CA ARG A 8 -13.50 -11.28 -2.56
C ARG A 8 -14.67 -12.27 -2.53
N GLY A 9 -15.87 -11.88 -2.06
CA GLY A 9 -17.00 -12.80 -1.83
C GLY A 9 -18.35 -12.29 -2.33
N PHE A 10 -19.35 -13.17 -2.35
CA PHE A 10 -20.77 -12.84 -2.57
C PHE A 10 -21.62 -13.57 -1.52
N PRO A 11 -22.68 -12.96 -0.95
CA PRO A 11 -23.15 -11.60 -1.17
C PRO A 11 -22.31 -10.55 -0.42
N SER A 12 -22.13 -9.38 -1.04
CA SER A 12 -21.43 -8.22 -0.48
C SER A 12 -22.32 -6.99 -0.54
N PHE A 13 -22.29 -6.19 0.52
CA PHE A 13 -23.06 -4.95 0.63
C PHE A 13 -22.10 -3.76 0.58
N LEU A 14 -22.51 -2.73 -0.17
CA LEU A 14 -21.73 -1.52 -0.40
C LEU A 14 -22.59 -0.28 -0.17
N ILE A 15 -22.03 0.72 0.52
CA ILE A 15 -22.53 2.08 0.49
C ILE A 15 -21.49 2.91 -0.25
N LEU A 16 -21.90 3.50 -1.38
CA LEU A 16 -21.08 4.40 -2.19
C LEU A 16 -21.57 5.84 -1.99
N ASP A 17 -20.68 6.81 -2.13
CA ASP A 17 -21.11 8.20 -2.31
C ASP A 17 -21.50 8.50 -3.78
N ALA A 18 -21.94 9.74 -4.02
CA ALA A 18 -22.33 10.23 -5.34
C ALA A 18 -21.17 10.25 -6.35
N GLU A 19 -19.92 10.21 -5.91
CA GLU A 19 -18.71 10.19 -6.74
C GLU A 19 -18.24 8.75 -7.00
N GLY A 20 -18.90 7.75 -6.40
CA GLY A 20 -18.60 6.33 -6.53
C GLY A 20 -17.52 5.83 -5.57
N ALA A 21 -17.10 6.62 -4.58
CA ALA A 21 -16.17 6.16 -3.55
C ALA A 21 -16.90 5.27 -2.54
N MET A 22 -16.26 4.16 -2.16
CA MET A 22 -16.82 3.22 -1.19
C MET A 22 -16.70 3.76 0.23
N LEU A 23 -17.84 4.05 0.86
CA LEU A 23 -17.93 4.51 2.24
C LEU A 23 -18.04 3.35 3.24
N PHE A 24 -18.62 2.24 2.79
CA PHE A 24 -18.76 1.03 3.60
C PHE A 24 -18.83 -0.21 2.70
N GLY A 25 -18.16 -1.28 3.12
CA GLY A 25 -18.20 -2.58 2.47
C GLY A 25 -18.11 -3.71 3.50
N LYS A 26 -18.95 -4.74 3.36
CA LYS A 26 -18.92 -5.96 4.20
C LYS A 26 -18.95 -7.22 3.33
N GLU A 27 -18.13 -8.20 3.70
CA GLU A 27 -18.02 -9.52 3.06
C GLU A 27 -17.86 -10.66 4.07
N PRO A 28 -18.14 -11.89 3.64
CA PRO A 28 -19.42 -12.34 3.09
C PRO A 28 -20.46 -12.51 4.21
N TYR A 29 -21.74 -12.72 3.86
CA TYR A 29 -22.88 -12.95 4.78
C TYR A 29 -23.50 -11.72 5.46
N TRP A 30 -23.09 -10.49 5.12
CA TRP A 30 -23.86 -9.30 5.49
C TRP A 30 -25.07 -9.17 4.56
N ARG A 31 -26.26 -9.45 5.06
CA ARG A 31 -27.49 -9.30 4.27
C ARG A 31 -28.19 -8.00 4.67
N PRO A 32 -28.35 -7.04 3.74
CA PRO A 32 -29.11 -5.81 3.99
C PRO A 32 -30.63 -6.07 3.94
N ASP A 33 -31.08 -7.33 3.99
CA ASP A 33 -32.49 -7.72 3.95
C ASP A 33 -33.19 -7.56 5.30
N THR A 34 -32.45 -7.27 6.37
CA THR A 34 -33.01 -6.91 7.67
C THR A 34 -32.81 -5.41 7.95
N PRO A 35 -33.83 -4.71 8.48
CA PRO A 35 -33.72 -3.31 8.89
C PRO A 35 -32.53 -3.04 9.82
N GLU A 36 -32.21 -3.96 10.73
CA GLU A 36 -31.13 -3.80 11.70
C GLU A 36 -29.75 -3.75 11.02
N ASN A 37 -29.54 -4.57 9.97
CA ASN A 37 -28.28 -4.57 9.22
C ASN A 37 -28.14 -3.32 8.34
N LEU A 38 -29.27 -2.79 7.85
CA LEU A 38 -29.29 -1.53 7.12
C LEU A 38 -29.00 -0.36 8.06
N ASP A 39 -29.66 -0.28 9.21
CA ASP A 39 -29.46 0.74 10.23
C ASP A 39 -28.03 0.74 10.73
N TYR A 40 -27.45 -0.44 10.96
CA TYR A 40 -26.03 -0.55 11.31
C TYR A 40 -25.14 0.02 10.20
N GLY A 41 -25.35 -0.38 8.95
CA GLY A 41 -24.55 0.11 7.82
C GLY A 41 -24.64 1.63 7.68
N ILE A 42 -25.84 2.20 7.82
CA ILE A 42 -26.07 3.65 7.81
C ILE A 42 -25.36 4.31 8.99
N ALA A 43 -25.47 3.77 10.20
CA ALA A 43 -24.82 4.33 11.39
C ALA A 43 -23.29 4.36 11.27
N GLN A 44 -22.67 3.44 10.52
CA GLN A 44 -21.23 3.47 10.24
C GLN A 44 -20.85 4.61 9.28
N VAL A 45 -21.73 4.94 8.33
CA VAL A 45 -21.45 5.92 7.26
C VAL A 45 -21.94 7.32 7.59
N GLU A 46 -22.97 7.45 8.43
CA GLU A 46 -23.59 8.72 8.79
C GLU A 46 -22.59 9.76 9.35
N PRO A 47 -21.63 9.42 10.24
CA PRO A 47 -20.64 10.37 10.72
C PRO A 47 -19.78 10.95 9.58
N LEU A 48 -19.41 10.12 8.61
CA LEU A 48 -18.63 10.53 7.45
C LEU A 48 -19.44 11.42 6.51
N LEU A 49 -20.72 11.10 6.27
CA LEU A 49 -21.61 11.94 5.46
C LEU A 49 -21.85 13.31 6.11
N LYS A 50 -22.07 13.34 7.42
CA LYS A 50 -22.16 14.59 8.20
C LYS A 50 -20.89 15.42 8.08
N LEU A 51 -19.72 14.78 8.15
CA LEU A 51 -18.44 15.46 8.00
C LEU A 51 -18.24 15.99 6.56
N LYS A 52 -18.59 15.21 5.53
CA LYS A 52 -18.59 15.66 4.12
C LYS A 52 -19.47 16.89 3.94
N LYS A 53 -20.69 16.85 4.47
CA LYS A 53 -21.63 17.97 4.42
C LYS A 53 -21.04 19.21 5.11
N ARG A 54 -20.48 19.07 6.32
CA ARG A 54 -19.83 20.18 7.04
C ARG A 54 -18.69 20.82 6.23
N VAL A 55 -17.84 20.01 5.61
CA VAL A 55 -16.73 20.52 4.78
C VAL A 55 -17.25 21.24 3.54
N LEU A 56 -18.35 20.77 2.96
CA LEU A 56 -19.01 21.42 1.82
C LEU A 56 -19.62 22.76 2.20
N GLU A 57 -20.31 22.82 3.34
CA GLU A 57 -20.98 24.03 3.85
C GLU A 57 -19.99 25.05 4.44
N HIS A 58 -18.87 24.58 4.97
CA HIS A 58 -17.83 25.37 5.65
C HIS A 58 -16.43 25.03 5.10
N PRO A 59 -16.10 25.44 3.86
CA PRO A 59 -14.81 25.12 3.25
C PRO A 59 -13.62 25.76 3.99
N GLU A 60 -13.82 26.77 4.81
CA GLU A 60 -12.79 27.38 5.65
C GLU A 60 -12.42 26.53 6.88
N ASP A 61 -13.25 25.55 7.26
CA ASP A 61 -13.01 24.66 8.39
C ASP A 61 -11.89 23.66 8.06
N ARG A 62 -10.65 24.10 8.33
CA ARG A 62 -9.44 23.31 8.05
C ARG A 62 -9.43 21.99 8.82
N VAL A 63 -9.92 21.98 10.07
CA VAL A 63 -9.91 20.77 10.92
C VAL A 63 -10.87 19.73 10.38
N ALA A 64 -12.09 20.15 10.00
CA ALA A 64 -13.05 19.24 9.37
C ALA A 64 -12.51 18.69 8.04
N LYS A 65 -11.82 19.52 7.24
CA LYS A 65 -11.14 19.10 6.02
C LYS A 65 -10.05 18.07 6.28
N ALA A 66 -9.12 18.34 7.20
CA ALA A 66 -8.06 17.42 7.57
C ALA A 66 -8.61 16.08 8.07
N HIS A 67 -9.63 16.12 8.94
CA HIS A 67 -10.31 14.93 9.42
C HIS A 67 -10.93 14.12 8.27
N LEU A 68 -11.61 14.79 7.32
CA LEU A 68 -12.22 14.15 6.17
C LEU A 68 -11.16 13.53 5.24
N THR A 69 -10.07 14.24 4.96
CA THR A 69 -8.94 13.76 4.14
C THR A 69 -8.38 12.45 4.70
N LEU A 70 -8.16 12.38 6.02
CA LEU A 70 -7.66 11.16 6.65
C LEU A 70 -8.65 9.99 6.54
N LEU A 71 -9.94 10.23 6.81
CA LEU A 71 -10.95 9.17 6.73
C LEU A 71 -11.11 8.65 5.29
N MET A 72 -11.15 9.54 4.31
CA MET A 72 -11.27 9.16 2.90
C MET A 72 -10.05 8.38 2.43
N GLY A 73 -8.83 8.80 2.77
CA GLY A 73 -7.63 8.05 2.41
C GLY A 73 -7.48 6.71 3.14
N LEU A 74 -8.07 6.57 4.34
CA LEU A 74 -8.15 5.28 5.03
C LEU A 74 -9.20 4.33 4.43
N LEU A 75 -10.23 4.86 3.78
CA LEU A 75 -11.27 4.10 3.08
C LEU A 75 -10.81 3.65 1.70
N ASP A 76 -10.14 4.54 0.95
CA ASP A 76 -9.53 4.22 -0.34
C ASP A 76 -8.03 4.55 -0.38
N PRO A 77 -7.19 3.71 0.25
CA PRO A 77 -5.73 3.81 0.19
C PRO A 77 -5.13 3.97 -1.20
N GLY A 78 -5.77 3.43 -2.25
CA GLY A 78 -5.23 3.42 -3.60
C GLY A 78 -5.38 4.76 -4.33
N GLN A 79 -6.24 5.65 -3.84
CA GLN A 79 -6.47 7.00 -4.38
C GLN A 79 -6.01 8.10 -3.42
N ALA A 80 -5.43 7.73 -2.28
CA ALA A 80 -5.00 8.64 -1.25
C ALA A 80 -3.75 9.44 -1.68
N ASN A 81 -3.74 10.74 -1.42
CA ASN A 81 -2.54 11.58 -1.56
C ASN A 81 -1.76 11.58 -0.25
N PHE A 82 -0.58 10.96 -0.24
CA PHE A 82 0.22 10.80 0.97
C PHE A 82 0.58 12.14 1.63
N ASN A 83 0.97 13.16 0.85
CA ASN A 83 1.40 14.46 1.38
C ASN A 83 0.24 15.22 2.04
N GLU A 84 -0.95 15.16 1.44
CA GLU A 84 -2.16 15.76 2.01
C GLU A 84 -2.58 15.06 3.30
N MET A 85 -2.48 13.72 3.33
CA MET A 85 -2.75 12.95 4.54
C MET A 85 -1.75 13.25 5.64
N GLU A 86 -0.46 13.30 5.32
CA GLU A 86 0.58 13.62 6.30
C GLU A 86 0.36 15.03 6.88
N ALA A 87 0.07 16.03 6.05
CA ALA A 87 -0.27 17.38 6.51
C ALA A 87 -1.52 17.39 7.40
N ALA A 88 -2.53 16.58 7.08
CA ALA A 88 -3.74 16.45 7.89
C ALA A 88 -3.46 15.85 9.28
N THR A 89 -2.46 14.97 9.44
CA THR A 89 -2.10 14.43 10.77
C THR A 89 -1.53 15.47 11.71
N GLN A 90 -0.93 16.54 11.19
CA GLN A 90 -0.28 17.59 11.97
C GLN A 90 -1.27 18.67 12.42
N MET A 91 -2.55 18.55 12.05
CA MET A 91 -3.56 19.55 12.35
C MET A 91 -4.16 19.35 13.75
N GLU A 92 -4.02 20.38 14.59
CA GLU A 92 -4.62 20.40 15.92
C GLU A 92 -6.15 20.31 15.85
N GLY A 93 -6.74 19.45 16.69
CA GLY A 93 -8.18 19.20 16.73
C GLY A 93 -8.65 18.01 15.89
N VAL A 94 -7.77 17.39 15.09
CA VAL A 94 -8.08 16.12 14.42
C VAL A 94 -8.05 14.98 15.45
N PRO A 95 -9.05 14.07 15.46
CA PRO A 95 -9.09 12.97 16.43
C PRO A 95 -7.85 12.07 16.40
N ALA A 96 -7.22 11.89 17.56
CA ALA A 96 -6.01 11.08 17.72
C ALA A 96 -6.20 9.62 17.26
N GLU A 97 -7.40 9.07 17.40
CA GLU A 97 -7.72 7.72 16.91
C GLU A 97 -7.53 7.60 15.39
N VAL A 98 -7.99 8.60 14.63
CA VAL A 98 -7.90 8.63 13.17
C VAL A 98 -6.44 8.79 12.74
N ILE A 99 -5.69 9.66 13.43
CA ILE A 99 -4.24 9.80 13.24
C ILE A 99 -3.53 8.48 13.51
N GLY A 100 -3.84 7.81 14.63
CA GLY A 100 -3.25 6.52 14.97
C GLY A 100 -3.56 5.42 13.94
N ARG A 101 -4.78 5.41 13.37
CA ARG A 101 -5.14 4.50 12.27
C ARG A 101 -4.34 4.80 11.00
N TRP A 102 -4.13 6.06 10.67
CA TRP A 102 -3.24 6.47 9.59
C TRP A 102 -1.81 6.01 9.83
N LEU A 103 -1.23 6.30 10.99
CA LEU A 103 0.16 5.93 11.29
C LEU A 103 0.40 4.42 11.15
N ARG A 104 -0.61 3.59 11.50
CA ARG A 104 -0.55 2.13 11.29
C ARG A 104 -0.67 1.71 9.82
N LYS A 105 -1.44 2.44 9.01
CA LYS A 105 -1.70 2.10 7.60
C LYS A 105 -0.86 2.88 6.58
N GLY A 106 -0.13 3.91 7.02
CA GLY A 106 0.54 4.87 6.16
C GLY A 106 1.57 4.21 5.25
N VAL A 107 2.29 3.21 5.74
CA VAL A 107 3.24 2.43 4.91
C VAL A 107 2.51 1.68 3.79
N SER A 108 1.37 1.07 4.10
CA SER A 108 0.56 0.37 3.10
C SER A 108 -0.01 1.31 2.05
N ILE A 109 -0.43 2.51 2.47
CA ILE A 109 -0.91 3.56 1.56
C ILE A 109 0.23 4.07 0.65
N LYS A 110 1.41 4.37 1.21
CA LYS A 110 2.62 4.75 0.43
C LYS A 110 2.95 3.72 -0.64
N PHE A 111 2.86 2.43 -0.29
CA PHE A 111 3.12 1.37 -1.24
C PHE A 111 2.02 1.30 -2.31
N LEU A 112 0.75 1.41 -1.93
CA LEU A 112 -0.37 1.36 -2.86
C LEU A 112 -0.41 2.52 -3.86
N GLU A 113 0.10 3.69 -3.49
CA GLU A 113 0.23 4.84 -4.40
C GLU A 113 1.02 4.48 -5.69
N VAL A 114 2.06 3.64 -5.55
CA VAL A 114 2.89 3.20 -6.69
C VAL A 114 2.49 1.81 -7.21
N PHE A 115 2.08 0.91 -6.32
CA PHE A 115 1.74 -0.46 -6.67
C PHE A 115 0.35 -0.57 -7.30
N GLY A 116 -0.61 0.25 -6.87
CA GLY A 116 -1.98 0.28 -7.37
C GLY A 116 -2.04 0.51 -8.89
N PRO A 117 -1.44 1.59 -9.42
CA PRO A 117 -1.38 1.86 -10.85
C PRO A 117 -0.72 0.73 -11.65
N TYR A 118 0.39 0.17 -11.16
CA TYR A 118 1.05 -0.97 -11.79
C TYR A 118 0.12 -2.20 -11.85
N ARG A 119 -0.49 -2.56 -10.71
CA ARG A 119 -1.41 -3.70 -10.61
C ARG A 119 -2.59 -3.55 -11.56
N MET A 120 -3.17 -2.35 -11.63
CA MET A 120 -4.27 -2.06 -12.56
C MET A 120 -3.82 -2.18 -14.02
N ALA A 121 -2.69 -1.56 -14.39
CA ALA A 121 -2.19 -1.62 -15.77
C ALA A 121 -1.90 -3.06 -16.22
N PHE A 122 -1.38 -3.89 -15.32
CA PHE A 122 -1.16 -5.31 -15.58
C PHE A 122 -2.48 -6.07 -15.80
N SER A 123 -3.45 -5.89 -14.90
CA SER A 123 -4.78 -6.54 -15.00
C SER A 123 -5.54 -6.12 -16.26
N ASP A 124 -5.46 -4.83 -16.61
CA ASP A 124 -6.11 -4.25 -17.80
C ASP A 124 -5.39 -4.59 -19.11
N ARG A 125 -4.29 -5.36 -19.05
CA ARG A 125 -3.46 -5.74 -20.21
C ARG A 125 -3.02 -4.53 -21.04
N LYS A 126 -2.62 -3.44 -20.35
CA LYS A 126 -2.04 -2.25 -20.99
C LYS A 126 -0.76 -2.62 -21.77
N PRO A 127 -0.29 -1.75 -22.69
CA PRO A 127 0.95 -1.99 -23.43
C PRO A 127 2.12 -2.34 -22.51
N LYS A 128 2.96 -3.27 -22.96
CA LYS A 128 4.06 -3.83 -22.16
C LYS A 128 4.98 -2.74 -21.62
N GLU A 129 5.26 -1.73 -22.42
CA GLU A 129 6.12 -0.60 -22.09
C GLU A 129 5.57 0.19 -20.90
N VAL A 130 4.25 0.43 -20.89
CA VAL A 130 3.55 1.12 -19.78
C VAL A 130 3.61 0.29 -18.51
N VAL A 131 3.38 -1.02 -18.62
CA VAL A 131 3.43 -1.94 -17.47
C VAL A 131 4.85 -2.00 -16.89
N LEU A 132 5.87 -2.04 -17.74
CA LEU A 132 7.27 -2.08 -17.30
C LEU A 132 7.70 -0.76 -16.62
N ASP A 133 7.30 0.40 -17.14
CA ASP A 133 7.56 1.70 -16.50
C ASP A 133 6.93 1.78 -15.10
N LEU A 134 5.66 1.41 -14.98
CA LEU A 134 4.97 1.40 -13.68
C LEU A 134 5.56 0.37 -12.71
N ARG A 135 5.97 -0.79 -13.23
CA ARG A 135 6.68 -1.80 -12.42
C ARG A 135 8.00 -1.25 -11.89
N GLN A 136 8.77 -0.55 -12.72
CA GLN A 136 10.04 0.06 -12.30
C GLN A 136 9.83 1.06 -11.17
N LYS A 137 8.86 1.96 -11.29
CA LYS A 137 8.49 2.91 -10.24
C LYS A 137 8.11 2.20 -8.93
N ALA A 138 7.31 1.13 -9.02
CA ALA A 138 6.91 0.36 -7.86
C ALA A 138 8.09 -0.37 -7.19
N MET A 139 9.01 -0.94 -7.97
CA MET A 139 10.25 -1.57 -7.46
C MET A 139 11.15 -0.56 -6.75
N ASP A 140 11.45 0.56 -7.41
CA ASP A 140 12.34 1.59 -6.86
C ASP A 140 11.79 2.15 -5.56
N ARG A 141 10.48 2.42 -5.53
CA ARG A 141 9.83 2.92 -4.32
C ARG A 141 9.78 1.89 -3.20
N ALA A 142 9.43 0.64 -3.48
CA ALA A 142 9.41 -0.42 -2.47
C ALA A 142 10.81 -0.64 -1.87
N HIS A 143 11.87 -0.60 -2.69
CA HIS A 143 13.25 -0.65 -2.21
C HIS A 143 13.61 0.55 -1.32
N GLN A 144 13.24 1.78 -1.72
CA GLN A 144 13.47 2.97 -0.90
C GLN A 144 12.76 2.89 0.46
N MET A 145 11.53 2.37 0.48
CA MET A 145 10.80 2.13 1.73
C MET A 145 11.55 1.11 2.60
N VAL A 146 12.10 0.06 1.99
CA VAL A 146 12.93 -0.90 2.73
C VAL A 146 14.16 -0.21 3.35
N VAL A 147 14.89 0.58 2.58
CA VAL A 147 16.06 1.33 3.08
C VAL A 147 15.68 2.30 4.21
N ALA A 148 14.49 2.90 4.15
CA ALA A 148 13.98 3.82 5.17
C ALA A 148 13.44 3.13 6.44
N GLY A 149 13.51 1.79 6.54
CA GLY A 149 12.97 1.04 7.67
C GLY A 149 11.44 0.89 7.65
N GLU A 150 10.77 1.28 6.57
CA GLU A 150 9.32 1.14 6.42
C GLU A 150 8.97 -0.28 5.95
N ARG A 151 8.05 -0.94 6.66
CA ARG A 151 7.70 -2.35 6.44
C ARG A 151 6.18 -2.51 6.45
N LEU A 152 5.65 -3.38 5.58
CA LEU A 152 4.25 -3.79 5.68
C LEU A 152 4.07 -4.83 6.78
N ASP A 153 2.92 -4.79 7.43
CA ASP A 153 2.48 -5.83 8.35
C ASP A 153 2.32 -7.16 7.61
N VAL A 154 2.67 -8.28 8.25
CA VAL A 154 2.55 -9.64 7.68
C VAL A 154 1.11 -9.97 7.29
N GLU A 155 0.12 -9.40 8.00
CA GLU A 155 -1.29 -9.55 7.70
C GLU A 155 -1.77 -8.71 6.51
N ASP A 156 -0.94 -7.77 6.01
CA ASP A 156 -1.30 -6.95 4.86
C ASP A 156 -1.42 -7.80 3.59
N ILE A 157 -2.52 -7.63 2.88
CA ILE A 157 -2.82 -8.39 1.66
C ILE A 157 -1.76 -8.19 0.57
N ASN A 158 -1.03 -7.07 0.62
CA ASN A 158 0.01 -6.71 -0.34
C ASN A 158 1.41 -7.04 0.17
N PHE A 159 1.57 -7.60 1.38
CA PHE A 159 2.88 -7.92 1.99
C PHE A 159 3.79 -8.68 1.04
N ARG A 160 3.27 -9.72 0.40
CA ARG A 160 4.03 -10.53 -0.57
C ARG A 160 4.53 -9.70 -1.76
N ALA A 161 3.65 -8.87 -2.34
CA ALA A 161 4.00 -8.06 -3.49
C ALA A 161 5.05 -6.99 -3.14
N PHE A 162 4.92 -6.38 -1.96
CA PHE A 162 5.87 -5.40 -1.44
C PHE A 162 7.29 -5.98 -1.37
N TRP A 163 7.47 -7.13 -0.73
CA TRP A 163 8.79 -7.73 -0.54
C TRP A 163 9.43 -8.23 -1.84
N VAL A 164 8.63 -8.77 -2.76
CA VAL A 164 9.14 -9.18 -4.09
C VAL A 164 9.61 -7.96 -4.88
N LEU A 165 8.84 -6.88 -4.90
CA LEU A 165 9.21 -5.66 -5.61
C LEU A 165 10.39 -4.95 -4.96
N ALA A 166 10.46 -4.90 -3.63
CA ALA A 166 11.58 -4.35 -2.91
C ALA A 166 12.87 -5.13 -3.16
N PHE A 167 12.79 -6.47 -3.21
CA PHE A 167 13.92 -7.32 -3.57
C PHE A 167 14.39 -7.05 -5.00
N ASP A 168 13.50 -7.06 -5.99
CA ASP A 168 13.88 -6.78 -7.38
C ASP A 168 14.45 -5.36 -7.55
N GLY A 169 13.91 -4.38 -6.81
CA GLY A 169 14.47 -3.02 -6.74
C GLY A 169 15.87 -2.97 -6.14
N ALA A 170 16.13 -3.76 -5.08
CA ALA A 170 17.47 -3.89 -4.50
C ALA A 170 18.45 -4.57 -5.46
N ILE A 171 18.02 -5.61 -6.19
CA ILE A 171 18.82 -6.24 -7.25
C ILE A 171 19.17 -5.22 -8.35
N HIS A 172 18.19 -4.45 -8.82
CA HIS A 172 18.39 -3.42 -9.84
C HIS A 172 19.36 -2.33 -9.37
N ALA A 173 19.23 -1.90 -8.12
CA ALA A 173 20.13 -0.92 -7.48
C ALA A 173 21.50 -1.51 -7.06
N LYS A 174 21.74 -2.80 -7.30
CA LYS A 174 22.93 -3.55 -6.86
C LYS A 174 23.20 -3.46 -5.35
N ASN A 175 22.14 -3.33 -4.55
CA ASN A 175 22.22 -3.23 -3.11
C ASN A 175 22.10 -4.62 -2.47
N VAL A 176 23.25 -5.25 -2.20
CA VAL A 176 23.31 -6.59 -1.59
C VAL A 176 22.65 -6.62 -0.22
N ASP A 177 22.85 -5.60 0.62
CA ASP A 177 22.39 -5.66 2.01
C ASP A 177 20.86 -5.62 2.08
N SER A 178 20.24 -4.72 1.31
CA SER A 178 18.77 -4.66 1.21
C SER A 178 18.18 -5.88 0.50
N ALA A 179 18.85 -6.43 -0.52
CA ALA A 179 18.40 -7.67 -1.17
C ALA A 179 18.44 -8.87 -0.20
N GLY A 180 19.47 -8.96 0.62
CA GLY A 180 19.62 -9.98 1.66
C GLY A 180 18.57 -9.86 2.75
N GLU A 181 18.27 -8.63 3.20
CA GLU A 181 17.19 -8.38 4.15
C GLU A 181 15.82 -8.81 3.58
N CYS A 182 15.50 -8.41 2.35
CA CYS A 182 14.25 -8.79 1.69
C CYS A 182 14.12 -10.31 1.58
N LEU A 183 15.19 -11.00 1.17
CA LEU A 183 15.21 -12.44 1.07
C LEU A 183 15.00 -13.13 2.43
N LYS A 184 15.64 -12.61 3.49
CA LYS A 184 15.50 -13.12 4.86
C LYS A 184 14.05 -13.00 5.33
N VAL A 185 13.47 -11.79 5.33
CA VAL A 185 12.10 -11.57 5.82
C VAL A 185 11.07 -12.38 5.02
N TYR A 186 11.23 -12.43 3.70
CA TYR A 186 10.34 -13.23 2.85
C TYR A 186 10.45 -14.74 3.16
N THR A 187 11.67 -15.26 3.37
CA THR A 187 11.91 -16.67 3.72
C THR A 187 11.32 -17.02 5.09
N GLU A 188 11.51 -16.17 6.08
CA GLU A 188 10.97 -16.36 7.44
C GLU A 188 9.44 -16.35 7.45
N THR A 189 8.81 -15.57 6.57
CA THR A 189 7.35 -15.46 6.51
C THR A 189 6.67 -16.59 5.73
N PHE A 190 7.16 -16.93 4.54
CA PHE A 190 6.48 -17.87 3.64
C PHE A 190 7.10 -19.28 3.60
N GLY A 191 8.26 -19.47 4.24
CA GLY A 191 8.97 -20.75 4.27
C GLY A 191 9.70 -21.08 2.97
N ALA A 192 10.71 -21.96 3.07
CA ALA A 192 11.70 -22.20 2.01
C ALA A 192 11.16 -22.77 0.68
N GLN A 193 9.92 -23.26 0.65
CA GLN A 193 9.29 -23.88 -0.53
C GLN A 193 8.46 -22.89 -1.37
N ASP A 194 8.39 -21.61 -0.97
CA ASP A 194 7.62 -20.62 -1.72
C ASP A 194 8.20 -20.41 -3.14
N ARG A 195 7.30 -20.30 -4.12
CA ARG A 195 7.65 -20.28 -5.56
C ARG A 195 8.64 -19.18 -5.96
N PHE A 196 8.67 -18.06 -5.24
CA PHE A 196 9.55 -16.93 -5.57
C PHE A 196 10.97 -17.09 -4.99
N LEU A 197 11.14 -17.91 -3.95
CA LEU A 197 12.41 -17.98 -3.23
C LEU A 197 13.56 -18.56 -4.05
N LYS A 198 13.27 -19.50 -4.95
CA LYS A 198 14.30 -20.07 -5.82
C LYS A 198 14.97 -18.98 -6.66
N GLU A 199 14.17 -18.21 -7.38
CA GLU A 199 14.65 -17.12 -8.24
C GLU A 199 15.31 -16.00 -7.43
N MET A 200 14.73 -15.63 -6.28
CA MET A 200 15.33 -14.62 -5.40
C MET A 200 16.71 -15.05 -4.89
N ARG A 201 16.88 -16.30 -4.46
CA ARG A 201 18.19 -16.83 -4.03
C ARG A 201 19.20 -16.80 -5.16
N GLU A 202 18.82 -17.22 -6.35
CA GLU A 202 19.69 -17.20 -7.53
C GLU A 202 20.15 -15.78 -7.89
N LYS A 203 19.22 -14.80 -7.90
CA LYS A 203 19.55 -13.39 -8.15
C LYS A 203 20.47 -12.81 -7.07
N TYR A 204 20.21 -13.13 -5.80
CA TYR A 204 21.01 -12.67 -4.68
C TYR A 204 22.44 -13.21 -4.71
N LEU A 205 22.61 -14.50 -5.02
CA LEU A 205 23.93 -15.12 -5.16
C LEU A 205 24.74 -14.45 -6.27
N LYS A 206 24.16 -14.28 -7.46
CA LYS A 206 24.82 -13.59 -8.59
C LYS A 206 25.26 -12.17 -8.20
N LEU A 207 24.39 -11.41 -7.54
CA LEU A 207 24.71 -10.06 -7.10
C LEU A 207 25.87 -10.05 -6.07
N SER A 208 25.88 -11.03 -5.17
CA SER A 208 26.94 -11.17 -4.16
C SER A 208 28.29 -11.52 -4.78
N GLU A 209 28.30 -12.44 -5.76
CA GLU A 209 29.50 -12.79 -6.53
C GLU A 209 30.06 -11.58 -7.30
N GLU A 210 29.20 -10.80 -7.97
CA GLU A 210 29.62 -9.56 -8.66
C GLU A 210 30.24 -8.53 -7.70
N LYS A 211 29.72 -8.41 -6.47
CA LYS A 211 30.26 -7.51 -5.43
C LYS A 211 31.63 -7.99 -4.93
N GLU A 212 31.82 -9.29 -4.75
CA GLU A 212 33.11 -9.84 -4.36
C GLU A 212 34.17 -9.70 -5.47
N GLU A 213 33.80 -9.95 -6.73
CA GLU A 213 34.71 -9.78 -7.87
C GLU A 213 35.13 -8.32 -8.08
N SER A 214 34.20 -7.38 -7.92
CA SER A 214 34.51 -5.95 -8.01
C SER A 214 35.40 -5.47 -6.85
N SER A 215 35.19 -6.00 -5.65
CA SER A 215 36.02 -5.70 -4.47
C SER A 215 37.45 -6.24 -4.62
N LYS A 216 37.63 -7.38 -5.29
CA LYS A 216 38.97 -7.95 -5.59
C LYS A 216 39.73 -7.19 -6.68
N LYS A 217 39.05 -6.36 -7.50
CA LYS A 217 39.64 -5.60 -8.61
C LYS A 217 40.08 -4.18 -8.25
N VAL A 218 39.86 -3.70 -7.03
CA VAL A 218 40.39 -2.40 -6.58
C VAL A 218 41.86 -2.59 -6.18
N PRO A 219 42.84 -2.03 -6.92
CA PRO A 219 44.23 -2.07 -6.47
C PRO A 219 44.36 -1.14 -5.26
N VAL A 220 45.00 -1.64 -4.20
CA VAL A 220 45.54 -0.81 -3.14
C VAL A 220 46.57 0.13 -3.79
N SER A 221 46.17 1.37 -4.03
CA SER A 221 47.05 2.49 -4.34
C SER A 221 46.74 3.56 -3.29
N GLY A 222 47.64 4.05 -2.46
CA GLY A 222 49.06 3.79 -2.25
C GLY A 222 49.39 4.18 -0.81
N SER A 223 50.56 3.74 -0.35
CA SER A 223 51.21 4.12 0.90
C SER A 223 51.55 5.61 1.00
#